data_AF-A0A166ZWA7-F1
#
_entry.id   AF-A0A166ZWA7-F1
#
_cell.length_a   1.000
_cell.length_b   1.000
_cell.length_c   1.000
_cell.angle_alpha   90.00
_cell.angle_beta   90.00
_cell.angle_gamma   90.00
#
_symmetry.space_group_name_H-M   'P 1'
#
loop_
_entity.id
_entity.type
_entity.pdbx_description
1 polymer ?
#
loop_
_entity_poly.entity_id
_entity_poly.type
_entity_poly.pdbx_seq_one_letter_code
_entity_poly.pdbx_strand_id
1 'polypeptide(L)'
;MIHNCLSCSLAEIWFEEDGSDVYLNLNRVATEEDLEADHYLEYEGQAIETVQIQVAYCPYCGEKLANRREVFMPQFQYYNFGGKR
;
A
#
# COMPACT_ATOMS: atom_id res chain seq x y z
N MET A 1 15.99 -5.34 4.65
CA MET A 1 14.82 -5.37 5.56
C MET A 1 14.14 -4.04 5.36
N ILE A 2 13.00 -4.02 4.66
CA ILE A 2 12.39 -2.85 4.00
C ILE A 2 11.67 -1.94 5.00
N HIS A 3 12.35 -1.64 6.11
CA HIS A 3 11.88 -0.78 7.19
C HIS A 3 10.69 -1.30 8.00
N ASN A 4 10.93 -1.58 9.29
CA ASN A 4 9.93 -2.11 10.21
C ASN A 4 9.44 -0.97 11.13
N CYS A 5 8.41 -0.24 10.68
CA CYS A 5 7.84 0.88 11.42
C CYS A 5 6.66 0.42 12.28
N LEU A 6 6.71 0.66 13.59
CA LEU A 6 5.58 0.40 14.50
C LEU A 6 4.32 1.17 14.11
N SER A 7 4.47 2.37 13.54
CA SER A 7 3.33 3.15 13.05
C SER A 7 2.70 2.57 11.78
N CYS A 8 3.44 1.74 11.02
CA CYS A 8 2.91 1.06 9.83
C CYS A 8 2.09 -0.17 10.18
N SER A 9 2.28 -0.79 11.35
CA SER A 9 1.55 -2.02 11.72
C SER A 9 0.08 -1.81 12.06
N LEU A 10 -0.40 -0.56 12.00
CA LEU A 10 -1.78 -0.18 12.31
C LEU A 10 -2.61 0.09 11.05
N ALA A 11 -2.00 0.01 9.86
CA ALA A 11 -2.67 0.22 8.60
C ALA A 11 -2.38 -0.97 7.68
N GLU A 12 -3.33 -1.28 6.79
CA GLU A 12 -3.20 -2.33 5.77
C GLU A 12 -2.22 -1.89 4.68
N ILE A 13 -0.95 -1.75 5.05
CA ILE A 13 0.09 -1.15 4.23
C ILE A 13 1.35 -2.00 4.22
N TRP A 14 2.10 -1.94 3.14
CA TRP A 14 3.43 -2.56 3.06
C TRP A 14 4.34 -1.78 2.13
N PHE A 15 5.64 -1.95 2.35
CA PHE A 15 6.66 -1.46 1.43
C PHE A 15 7.10 -2.57 0.48
N GLU A 16 7.31 -2.20 -0.78
CA GLU A 16 7.81 -3.06 -1.85
C GLU A 16 9.05 -2.40 -2.48
N GLU A 17 10.08 -3.21 -2.75
CA GLU A 17 11.30 -2.76 -3.42
C GLU A 17 11.33 -3.30 -4.86
N ASP A 18 11.50 -2.41 -5.84
CA ASP A 18 11.79 -2.77 -7.23
C ASP A 18 13.06 -2.03 -7.68
N GLY A 19 14.17 -2.76 -7.74
CA GLY A 19 15.49 -2.19 -8.03
C GLY A 19 15.93 -1.16 -6.97
N SER A 20 16.05 0.11 -7.35
CA SER A 20 16.39 1.22 -6.44
C SER A 20 15.18 1.90 -5.81
N ASP A 21 13.99 1.42 -6.15
CA ASP A 21 12.75 2.14 -5.95
C ASP A 21 11.97 1.48 -4.84
N VAL A 22 11.44 2.32 -3.94
CA VAL A 22 10.60 1.85 -2.85
C VAL A 22 9.20 2.35 -3.09
N TYR A 23 8.24 1.45 -2.97
CA TYR A 23 6.82 1.73 -3.11
C TYR A 23 6.11 1.46 -1.79
N LEU A 24 5.29 2.41 -1.36
CA LEU A 24 4.32 2.24 -0.30
C LEU A 24 3.00 1.82 -0.92
N ASN A 25 2.51 0.65 -0.57
CA ASN A 25 1.20 0.17 -0.98
C ASN A 25 0.21 0.40 0.16
N LEU A 26 -0.91 1.07 -0.14
CA LEU A 26 -2.01 1.34 0.78
C LEU A 26 -3.23 0.53 0.35
N ASN A 27 -3.69 -0.42 1.17
CA ASN A 27 -4.87 -1.23 0.86
C ASN A 27 -6.14 -0.69 1.50
N ARG A 28 -7.23 -0.84 0.75
CA ARG A 28 -8.55 -1.08 1.30
C ARG A 28 -8.81 -2.58 1.26
N VAL A 29 -9.09 -3.16 2.42
CA VAL A 29 -9.46 -4.57 2.56
C VAL A 29 -10.94 -4.71 2.90
N ALA A 30 -11.51 -5.85 2.57
CA ALA A 30 -12.90 -6.17 2.85
C ALA A 30 -13.16 -6.27 4.35
N THR A 31 -14.19 -5.57 4.80
CA THR A 31 -14.79 -5.71 6.14
C THR A 31 -15.95 -6.71 6.10
N GLU A 32 -16.49 -7.11 7.27
CA GLU A 32 -17.73 -7.89 7.33
C GLU A 32 -18.89 -7.20 6.59
N GLU A 33 -19.02 -5.87 6.72
CA GLU A 33 -20.05 -5.09 6.02
C GLU A 33 -19.88 -5.16 4.49
N ASP A 34 -18.64 -5.18 3.99
CA ASP A 34 -18.38 -5.35 2.56
C ASP A 34 -18.80 -6.74 2.07
N LEU A 35 -18.59 -7.81 2.85
CA LEU A 35 -19.00 -9.18 2.51
C LEU A 35 -20.53 -9.32 2.43
N GLU A 36 -21.25 -8.64 3.33
CA GLU A 36 -22.71 -8.62 3.30
C GLU A 36 -23.25 -7.88 2.06
N ALA A 37 -22.53 -6.86 1.60
CA ALA A 37 -22.92 -6.01 0.47
C ALA A 37 -22.47 -6.53 -0.91
N ASP A 38 -21.39 -7.33 -0.98
CA ASP A 38 -20.80 -7.80 -2.22
C ASP A 38 -20.48 -9.30 -2.19
N HIS A 39 -21.30 -10.09 -2.89
CA HIS A 39 -21.16 -11.54 -3.00
C HIS A 39 -19.92 -12.01 -3.79
N TYR A 40 -19.17 -11.11 -4.42
CA TYR A 40 -17.89 -11.45 -5.06
C TYR A 40 -16.70 -11.48 -4.08
N LEU A 41 -16.89 -10.96 -2.86
CA LEU A 41 -15.88 -11.02 -1.81
C LEU A 41 -16.04 -12.32 -1.01
N GLU A 42 -14.93 -12.99 -0.73
CA GLU A 42 -14.91 -14.33 -0.15
C GLU A 42 -14.61 -14.32 1.36
N TYR A 43 -13.76 -13.39 1.82
CA TYR A 43 -13.31 -13.33 3.22
C TYR A 43 -12.91 -11.92 3.67
N GLU A 44 -13.01 -11.67 4.98
CA GLU A 44 -12.57 -10.42 5.61
C GLU A 44 -11.04 -10.27 5.49
N GLY A 45 -10.57 -9.08 5.16
CA GLY A 45 -9.16 -8.82 4.87
C GLY A 45 -8.77 -9.05 3.40
N GLN A 46 -9.68 -9.53 2.54
CA GLN A 46 -9.44 -9.59 1.10
C GLN A 46 -9.15 -8.19 0.55
N ALA A 47 -8.08 -8.03 -0.24
CA ALA A 47 -7.77 -6.76 -0.87
C ALA A 47 -8.84 -6.37 -1.91
N ILE A 48 -9.43 -5.19 -1.76
CA ILE A 48 -10.41 -4.63 -2.71
C ILE A 48 -9.69 -3.64 -3.63
N GLU A 49 -8.88 -2.75 -3.05
CA GLU A 49 -8.20 -1.68 -3.78
C GLU A 49 -6.81 -1.45 -3.18
N THR A 50 -5.85 -1.07 -4.03
CA THR A 50 -4.51 -0.67 -3.60
C THR A 50 -4.10 0.62 -4.29
N VAL A 51 -3.64 1.59 -3.51
CA VAL A 51 -2.87 2.73 -4.03
C VAL A 51 -1.40 2.47 -3.77
N GLN A 52 -0.62 2.33 -4.84
CA GLN A 52 0.82 2.19 -4.78
C GLN A 52 1.45 3.56 -5.01
N ILE A 53 2.31 4.01 -4.10
CA ILE A 53 2.97 5.31 -4.15
C ILE A 53 4.46 5.07 -4.10
N GLN A 54 5.21 5.57 -5.07
CA GLN A 54 6.67 5.57 -4.95
C GLN A 54 7.05 6.52 -3.80
N VAL A 55 7.94 6.11 -2.90
CA VAL A 55 8.40 6.90 -1.75
C VAL A 55 9.92 6.85 -1.58
N ALA A 56 10.51 7.96 -1.15
CA ALA A 56 11.93 8.02 -0.78
C ALA A 56 12.16 7.89 0.73
N TYR A 57 11.13 8.17 1.53
CA TYR A 57 11.14 8.17 2.98
C TYR A 57 9.89 7.48 3.52
N CYS A 58 10.00 6.86 4.69
CA CYS A 58 8.85 6.38 5.44
C CYS A 58 8.00 7.58 5.88
N PRO A 59 6.71 7.67 5.51
CA PRO A 59 5.87 8.81 5.88
C PRO A 59 5.53 8.87 7.37
N TYR A 60 5.83 7.81 8.13
CA TYR A 60 5.49 7.72 9.55
C TYR A 60 6.64 8.10 10.48
N CYS A 61 7.85 7.59 10.24
CA CYS A 61 9.01 7.88 11.10
C CYS A 61 10.09 8.74 10.42
N GLY A 62 9.96 9.02 9.11
CA GLY A 62 10.92 9.81 8.36
C GLY A 62 12.20 9.08 7.96
N GLU A 63 12.33 7.77 8.18
CA GLU A 63 13.50 7.01 7.77
C GLU A 63 13.67 7.04 6.24
N LYS A 64 14.89 7.26 5.76
CA LYS A 64 15.20 7.24 4.33
C LYS A 64 15.21 5.80 3.83
N LEU A 65 14.36 5.50 2.85
CA LEU A 65 14.17 4.15 2.31
C LEU A 65 14.91 3.96 0.98
N ALA A 66 14.79 4.93 0.06
CA ALA A 66 15.42 4.87 -1.24
C ALA A 66 16.70 5.72 -1.28
N ASN A 67 17.80 5.16 -1.78
CA ASN A 67 19.06 5.91 -1.92
C ASN A 67 19.18 6.56 -3.30
N ARG A 68 18.34 7.56 -3.56
CA ARG A 68 18.36 8.35 -4.81
C ARG A 68 19.09 9.67 -4.64
N ARG A 69 19.72 10.14 -5.72
CA ARG A 69 20.45 11.42 -5.80
C ARG A 69 19.69 12.51 -6.56
N GLU A 70 18.60 12.16 -7.25
CA GLU A 70 17.86 13.05 -8.14
C GLU A 70 16.55 13.58 -7.53
N VAL A 71 15.97 14.60 -8.17
CA VAL A 71 14.74 15.26 -7.72
C VAL A 71 13.57 14.28 -7.71
N PHE A 72 13.06 14.09 -6.51
CA PHE A 72 11.93 13.29 -6.08
C PHE A 72 10.54 13.69 -6.58
N MET A 73 9.98 13.18 -7.69
CA MET A 73 8.53 13.35 -7.94
C MET A 73 7.77 12.04 -7.72
N PRO A 74 6.99 11.91 -6.63
CA PRO A 74 6.29 10.67 -6.33
C PRO A 74 5.25 10.40 -7.41
N GLN A 75 5.31 9.19 -7.97
CA GLN A 75 4.29 8.67 -8.86
C GLN A 75 3.37 7.76 -8.04
N PHE A 76 2.09 7.68 -8.46
CA PHE A 76 1.13 6.78 -7.85
C PHE A 76 0.42 5.96 -8.92
N GLN A 77 0.05 4.75 -8.54
CA GLN A 77 -0.74 3.81 -9.33
C GLN A 77 -1.91 3.35 -8.47
N TYR A 78 -3.06 3.13 -9.10
CA TYR A 78 -4.25 2.63 -8.43
C TYR A 78 -4.68 1.32 -9.07
N TYR A 79 -4.85 0.32 -8.21
CA TYR A 79 -5.30 -1.01 -8.55
C TYR A 79 -6.66 -1.25 -7.93
N ASN A 80 -7.61 -1.70 -8.74
CA ASN A 80 -8.95 -2.10 -8.30
C ASN A 80 -9.12 -3.60 -8.58
N PHE A 81 -9.28 -4.36 -7.50
CA PHE A 81 -9.50 -5.80 -7.50
C PHE A 81 -10.97 -6.16 -7.23
N GLY A 82 -11.81 -5.16 -6.93
CA GLY A 82 -13.25 -5.32 -6.72
C GLY A 82 -13.98 -5.74 -8.00
N GLY A 83 -15.00 -6.59 -7.83
CA GLY A 83 -15.71 -7.26 -8.93
C GLY A 83 -16.65 -6.39 -9.78
N LYS A 84 -16.70 -5.07 -9.59
CA LYS A 84 -17.58 -4.17 -10.35
C LYS A 84 -16.80 -3.17 -11.18
N ARG A 85 -16.95 -3.27 -12.51
CA ARG A 85 -16.72 -2.17 -13.46
C ARG A 85 -18.02 -1.41 -13.68
#